data_AF-A0A8H3ZC38-F1
#
_entry.id   AF-A0A8H3ZC38-F1
#
_cell.length_a   1.000
_cell.length_b   1.000
_cell.length_c   1.000
_cell.angle_alpha   90.00
_cell.angle_beta   90.00
_cell.angle_gamma   90.00
#
_symmetry.space_group_name_H-M   'P 1'
#
loop_
_entity.id
_entity.type
_entity.pdbx_description
1 polymer ?
#
loop_
_entity_poly.entity_id
_entity_poly.type
_entity_poly.pdbx_seq_one_letter_code
_entity_poly.pdbx_strand_id
1 'polypeptide(L)'
;MAPPNFPNGMSLHDIGFAALKYPALPPPPYNVPVGNMIGALQRVPSGAQNQMIAQIASQYLTALLDYETSDEPALHDQSLPQYYISSALSLLNFLSTSPDVSKRIVARPAIINNVIEKLLDPTFVKRMKAVQRPGGFNFPAATFDADFGTLLQTVSTVFLYTDDVNATFPRARELIPKLRQWEREYKRSPVKSISNVCERLIPQIEDAEEMFELATMMRGAMSGSLVCGVASCGISGPENLTTCSGCHIQRYCGRDHQRADWKYHKRICNKGLVEEETTTAEPGAEGS
;
A
#
# COMPACT_ATOMS: atom_id res chain seq x y z
N MET A 1 -10.02 -5.95 21.17
CA MET A 1 -8.82 -6.45 20.47
C MET A 1 -7.89 -7.15 21.46
N ALA A 2 -7.36 -8.34 21.12
CA ALA A 2 -5.98 -8.62 21.50
C ALA A 2 -5.09 -7.71 20.63
N PRO A 3 -3.92 -7.23 21.10
CA PRO A 3 -3.00 -6.50 20.23
C PRO A 3 -2.76 -7.31 18.95
N PRO A 4 -2.60 -6.64 17.79
CA PRO A 4 -2.39 -7.35 16.54
C PRO A 4 -1.19 -8.29 16.64
N ASN A 5 -1.42 -9.56 16.34
CA ASN A 5 -0.36 -10.53 16.15
C ASN A 5 0.10 -10.46 14.71
N PHE A 6 0.93 -9.46 14.38
CA PHE A 6 1.59 -9.45 13.08
C PHE A 6 2.62 -10.60 12.99
N PRO A 7 2.84 -11.16 11.79
CA PRO A 7 3.79 -12.26 11.63
C PRO A 7 5.21 -11.83 11.99
N ASN A 8 6.02 -12.77 12.45
CA ASN A 8 7.44 -12.58 12.76
C ASN A 8 7.73 -11.52 13.85
N GLY A 9 6.76 -11.20 14.71
CA GLY A 9 6.95 -10.27 15.82
C GLY A 9 7.06 -8.79 15.44
N MET A 10 6.74 -8.43 14.19
CA MET A 10 6.69 -7.03 13.79
C MET A 10 5.57 -6.27 14.51
N SER A 11 5.75 -4.97 14.67
CA SER A 11 4.76 -4.05 15.22
C SER A 11 4.19 -3.13 14.14
N LEU A 12 3.10 -2.42 14.46
CA LEU A 12 2.63 -1.31 13.62
C LEU A 12 3.70 -0.24 13.44
N HIS A 13 4.51 0.03 14.48
CA HIS A 13 5.60 1.00 14.40
C HIS A 13 6.64 0.57 13.36
N ASP A 14 7.08 -0.69 13.38
CA ASP A 14 8.06 -1.21 12.41
C ASP A 14 7.59 -1.04 10.96
N ILE A 15 6.31 -1.34 10.70
CA ILE A 15 5.70 -1.20 9.37
C ILE A 15 5.65 0.26 8.93
N GLY A 16 5.15 1.16 9.79
CA GLY A 16 5.04 2.58 9.46
C GLY A 16 6.39 3.24 9.28
N PHE A 17 7.34 2.91 10.15
CA PHE A 17 8.71 3.40 10.08
C PHE A 17 9.40 2.94 8.79
N ALA A 18 9.30 1.64 8.46
CA ALA A 18 9.84 1.11 7.21
C ALA A 18 9.20 1.77 5.97
N ALA A 19 7.91 2.12 6.02
CA ALA A 19 7.22 2.75 4.91
C ALA A 19 7.59 4.24 4.72
N LEU A 20 7.77 4.98 5.81
CA LEU A 20 7.87 6.45 5.79
C LEU A 20 9.28 7.00 6.05
N LYS A 21 10.20 6.21 6.61
CA LYS A 21 11.54 6.68 7.04
C LYS A 21 12.71 5.84 6.50
N TYR A 22 12.48 4.65 5.97
CA TYR A 22 13.56 3.81 5.41
C TYR A 22 14.03 4.35 4.04
N PRO A 23 15.35 4.32 3.72
CA PRO A 23 16.47 3.72 4.46
C PRO A 23 17.20 4.68 5.41
N ALA A 24 16.71 5.90 5.62
CA ALA A 24 17.49 6.98 6.24
C ALA A 24 17.88 6.69 7.71
N LEU A 25 17.12 5.90 8.48
CA LEU A 25 17.31 5.76 9.93
C LEU A 25 16.79 4.43 10.54
N PRO A 26 17.17 3.22 10.13
CA PRO A 26 16.61 2.05 10.81
C PRO A 26 17.22 1.90 12.22
N PRO A 27 16.42 1.77 13.30
CA PRO A 27 16.98 1.37 14.57
C PRO A 27 17.44 -0.10 14.48
N PRO A 28 18.66 -0.43 14.91
CA PRO A 28 19.05 -1.82 15.15
C PRO A 28 18.04 -2.48 16.11
N PRO A 29 17.72 -3.78 15.96
CA PRO A 29 18.29 -4.75 15.03
C PRO A 29 17.48 -5.01 13.73
N TYR A 30 16.35 -4.33 13.51
CA TYR A 30 15.39 -4.71 12.47
C TYR A 30 15.52 -3.88 11.18
N ASN A 31 16.55 -4.19 10.38
CA ASN A 31 16.71 -3.67 9.01
C ASN A 31 15.88 -4.51 8.01
N VAL A 32 14.55 -4.56 8.18
CA VAL A 32 13.68 -5.32 7.28
C VAL A 32 13.08 -4.37 6.23
N PRO A 33 13.38 -4.54 4.93
CA PRO A 33 12.74 -3.74 3.89
C PRO A 33 11.21 -3.90 3.90
N VAL A 34 10.47 -2.84 3.58
CA VAL A 34 8.99 -2.89 3.60
C VAL A 34 8.44 -3.99 2.68
N GLY A 35 9.11 -4.28 1.57
CA GLY A 35 8.72 -5.37 0.66
C GLY A 35 8.75 -6.74 1.33
N ASN A 36 9.72 -7.01 2.21
CA ASN A 36 9.80 -8.24 2.99
C ASN A 36 8.70 -8.28 4.06
N MET A 37 8.40 -7.14 4.68
CA MET A 37 7.29 -7.03 5.63
C MET A 37 5.94 -7.32 4.95
N ILE A 38 5.70 -6.70 3.79
CA ILE A 38 4.51 -6.96 2.96
C ILE A 38 4.45 -8.44 2.55
N GLY A 39 5.57 -9.03 2.14
CA GLY A 39 5.63 -10.46 1.80
C GLY A 39 5.31 -11.39 2.98
N ALA A 40 5.54 -10.98 4.22
CA ALA A 40 5.09 -11.70 5.40
C ALA A 40 3.59 -11.51 5.64
N LEU A 41 3.09 -10.27 5.55
CA LEU A 41 1.66 -9.95 5.67
C LEU A 41 0.81 -10.67 4.61
N GLN A 42 1.32 -10.82 3.39
CA GLN A 42 0.65 -11.49 2.28
C GLN A 42 0.42 -12.99 2.50
N ARG A 43 1.21 -13.64 3.37
CA ARG A 43 1.09 -15.09 3.68
C ARG A 43 0.12 -15.38 4.82
N VAL A 44 -0.36 -14.34 5.50
CA VAL A 44 -1.34 -14.49 6.58
C VAL A 44 -2.70 -14.90 5.98
N PRO A 45 -3.46 -15.80 6.62
CA PRO A 45 -4.82 -16.14 6.17
C PRO A 45 -5.71 -14.89 6.02
N SER A 46 -6.56 -14.88 4.98
CA SER A 46 -7.32 -13.71 4.55
C SER A 46 -8.08 -13.00 5.67
N GLY A 47 -8.77 -13.73 6.54
CA GLY A 47 -9.51 -13.13 7.67
C GLY A 47 -8.63 -12.31 8.62
N ALA A 48 -7.45 -12.82 8.96
CA ALA A 48 -6.49 -12.11 9.81
C ALA A 48 -5.78 -10.99 9.03
N GLN A 49 -5.47 -11.21 7.76
CA GLN A 49 -4.89 -10.20 6.89
C GLN A 49 -5.80 -8.98 6.73
N ASN A 50 -7.12 -9.17 6.57
CA ASN A 50 -8.10 -8.09 6.47
C ASN A 50 -8.10 -7.20 7.73
N GLN A 51 -7.98 -7.81 8.91
CA GLN A 51 -7.84 -7.07 10.17
C GLN A 51 -6.54 -6.26 10.22
N MET A 52 -5.42 -6.87 9.79
CA MET A 52 -4.13 -6.18 9.71
C MET A 52 -4.17 -4.99 8.75
N ILE A 53 -4.76 -5.16 7.56
CA ILE A 53 -4.97 -4.08 6.58
C ILE A 53 -5.77 -2.94 7.22
N ALA A 54 -6.89 -3.26 7.88
CA ALA A 54 -7.73 -2.23 8.53
C ALA A 54 -6.95 -1.46 9.60
N GLN A 55 -6.11 -2.13 10.40
CA GLN A 55 -5.31 -1.48 11.44
C GLN A 55 -4.17 -0.62 10.87
N ILE A 56 -3.39 -1.17 9.93
CA ILE A 56 -2.30 -0.43 9.26
C ILE A 56 -2.87 0.81 8.55
N ALA A 57 -3.93 0.63 7.76
CA ALA A 57 -4.56 1.76 7.06
C ALA A 57 -5.22 2.75 8.02
N SER A 58 -5.84 2.29 9.12
CA SER A 58 -6.39 3.20 10.14
C SER A 58 -5.33 4.11 10.74
N GLN A 59 -4.09 3.64 10.83
CA GLN A 59 -2.98 4.43 11.34
C GLN A 59 -2.32 5.31 10.28
N TYR A 60 -1.91 4.70 9.17
CA TYR A 60 -0.93 5.30 8.28
C TYR A 60 -1.49 5.84 6.98
N LEU A 61 -2.74 5.54 6.60
CA LEU A 61 -3.24 5.86 5.26
C LEU A 61 -3.06 7.34 4.91
N THR A 62 -3.48 8.26 5.79
CA THR A 62 -3.32 9.70 5.55
C THR A 62 -1.86 10.08 5.39
N ALA A 63 -0.99 9.62 6.29
CA ALA A 63 0.45 9.92 6.24
C ALA A 63 1.14 9.35 4.98
N LEU A 64 0.78 8.14 4.55
CA LEU A 64 1.29 7.53 3.33
C LEU A 64 0.86 8.32 2.09
N LEU A 65 -0.41 8.70 2.03
CA LEU A 65 -0.94 9.50 0.92
C LEU A 65 -0.32 10.90 0.89
N ASP A 66 -0.06 11.53 2.04
CA ASP A 66 0.58 12.84 2.13
C ASP A 66 2.05 12.75 1.70
N TYR A 67 2.76 11.70 2.13
CA TYR A 67 4.15 11.43 1.75
C TYR A 67 4.32 11.32 0.24
N GLU A 68 3.48 10.55 -0.46
CA GLU A 68 3.56 10.38 -1.92
C GLU A 68 3.39 11.66 -2.74
N THR A 69 2.81 12.69 -2.14
CA THR A 69 2.61 14.02 -2.76
C THR A 69 3.50 15.10 -2.15
N SER A 70 4.46 14.73 -1.31
CA SER A 70 5.33 15.65 -0.61
C SER A 70 6.56 16.06 -1.42
N ASP A 71 7.30 17.03 -0.91
CA ASP A 71 8.59 17.47 -1.43
C ASP A 71 9.78 16.62 -0.93
N GLU A 72 9.53 15.42 -0.40
CA GLU A 72 10.59 14.51 0.06
C GLU A 72 11.61 14.25 -1.06
N PRO A 73 12.90 14.62 -0.89
CA PRO A 73 13.88 14.57 -1.98
C PRO A 73 14.02 13.20 -2.64
N ALA A 74 13.87 12.12 -1.87
CA ALA A 74 13.97 10.75 -2.37
C ALA A 74 12.89 10.39 -3.40
N LEU A 75 11.73 11.05 -3.39
CA LEU A 75 10.65 10.83 -4.36
C LEU A 75 10.93 11.49 -5.72
N HIS A 76 11.91 12.39 -5.77
CA HIS A 76 12.24 13.24 -6.91
C HIS A 76 13.64 12.96 -7.50
N ASP A 77 14.44 12.11 -6.84
CA ASP A 77 15.77 11.70 -7.31
C ASP A 77 15.75 10.40 -8.12
N GLN A 78 15.90 10.52 -9.44
CA GLN A 78 15.86 9.39 -10.37
C GLN A 78 17.00 8.38 -10.22
N SER A 79 18.03 8.70 -9.44
CA SER A 79 19.11 7.75 -9.11
C SER A 79 18.72 6.78 -7.99
N LEU A 80 17.65 7.09 -7.26
CA LEU A 80 17.17 6.32 -6.11
C LEU A 80 16.00 5.40 -6.48
N PRO A 81 15.88 4.22 -5.85
CA PRO A 81 14.75 3.32 -6.10
C PRO A 81 13.40 3.95 -5.68
N GLN A 82 13.42 4.81 -4.66
CA GLN A 82 12.24 5.51 -4.12
C GLN A 82 11.54 6.39 -5.15
N TYR A 83 12.27 6.94 -6.12
CA TYR A 83 11.67 7.67 -7.23
C TYR A 83 10.74 6.79 -8.06
N TYR A 84 11.07 5.52 -8.28
CA TYR A 84 10.28 4.62 -9.11
C TYR A 84 9.17 3.93 -8.32
N ILE A 85 9.52 3.43 -7.13
CA ILE A 85 8.59 2.79 -6.21
C ILE A 85 9.06 3.06 -4.78
N SER A 86 8.38 3.98 -4.11
CA SER A 86 8.67 4.27 -2.71
C SER A 86 8.19 3.12 -1.81
N SER A 87 8.69 3.10 -0.58
CA SER A 87 8.20 2.15 0.43
C SER A 87 6.75 2.44 0.82
N ALA A 88 6.36 3.72 0.85
CA ALA A 88 4.99 4.14 1.10
C ALA A 88 4.03 3.70 0.00
N LEU A 89 4.38 3.88 -1.29
CA LEU A 89 3.58 3.41 -2.42
C LEU A 89 3.45 1.89 -2.45
N SER A 90 4.52 1.17 -2.11
CA SER A 90 4.48 -0.30 -1.95
C SER A 90 3.48 -0.72 -0.87
N LEU A 91 3.48 -0.03 0.28
CA LEU A 91 2.53 -0.31 1.35
C LEU A 91 1.10 0.08 0.95
N LEU A 92 0.90 1.22 0.28
CA LEU A 92 -0.41 1.61 -0.27
C LEU A 92 -0.95 0.56 -1.23
N ASN A 93 -0.11 -0.01 -2.10
CA ASN A 93 -0.53 -1.09 -2.98
C ASN A 93 -1.01 -2.32 -2.21
N PHE A 94 -0.30 -2.75 -1.16
CA PHE A 94 -0.78 -3.82 -0.29
C PHE A 94 -2.13 -3.49 0.36
N LEU A 95 -2.27 -2.26 0.90
CA LEU A 95 -3.49 -1.81 1.57
C LEU A 95 -4.67 -1.60 0.60
N SER A 96 -4.42 -1.37 -0.69
CA SER A 96 -5.44 -1.19 -1.74
C SER A 96 -6.31 -2.43 -2.01
N THR A 97 -5.96 -3.56 -1.40
CA THR A 97 -6.84 -4.73 -1.28
C THR A 97 -8.15 -4.39 -0.53
N SER A 98 -8.13 -3.36 0.32
CA SER A 98 -9.32 -2.76 0.92
C SER A 98 -9.99 -1.74 -0.02
N PRO A 99 -11.30 -1.87 -0.29
CA PRO A 99 -12.06 -0.88 -1.04
C PRO A 99 -11.99 0.54 -0.49
N ASP A 100 -11.97 0.70 0.84
CA ASP A 100 -11.95 2.02 1.47
C ASP A 100 -10.60 2.72 1.23
N VAL A 101 -9.50 1.96 1.23
CA VAL A 101 -8.17 2.46 0.90
C VAL A 101 -8.11 2.87 -0.57
N SER A 102 -8.59 2.01 -1.48
CA SER A 102 -8.55 2.31 -2.92
C SER A 102 -9.31 3.58 -3.27
N LYS A 103 -10.52 3.78 -2.71
CA LYS A 103 -11.29 5.02 -2.88
C LYS A 103 -10.52 6.26 -2.40
N ARG A 104 -9.76 6.13 -1.31
CA ARG A 104 -8.94 7.22 -0.77
C ARG A 104 -7.72 7.55 -1.64
N ILE A 105 -7.15 6.54 -2.32
CA ILE A 105 -6.08 6.75 -3.31
C ILE A 105 -6.65 7.44 -4.55
N VAL A 106 -7.79 6.97 -5.09
CA VAL A 106 -8.48 7.58 -6.26
C VAL A 106 -8.79 9.06 -6.02
N ALA A 107 -9.23 9.42 -4.80
CA ALA A 107 -9.49 10.80 -4.41
C ALA A 107 -8.25 11.72 -4.41
N ARG A 108 -7.05 11.19 -4.67
CA ARG A 108 -5.78 11.93 -4.78
C ARG A 108 -5.09 11.61 -6.11
N PRO A 109 -5.64 12.10 -7.24
CA PRO A 109 -5.18 11.70 -8.57
C PRO A 109 -3.71 12.06 -8.85
N ALA A 110 -3.14 13.05 -8.16
CA ALA A 110 -1.74 13.44 -8.26
C ALA A 110 -0.77 12.26 -8.05
N ILE A 111 -1.09 11.32 -7.15
CA ILE A 111 -0.23 10.15 -6.86
C ILE A 111 -0.06 9.30 -8.13
N ILE A 112 -1.17 8.93 -8.77
CA ILE A 112 -1.13 8.08 -9.97
C ILE A 112 -0.74 8.86 -11.21
N ASN A 113 -1.08 10.15 -11.33
CA ASN A 113 -0.55 11.00 -12.40
C ASN A 113 0.98 11.03 -12.37
N ASN A 114 1.60 11.20 -11.21
CA ASN A 114 3.06 11.15 -11.07
C ASN A 114 3.64 9.79 -11.51
N VAL A 115 2.96 8.68 -11.21
CA VAL A 115 3.36 7.34 -11.69
C VAL A 115 3.23 7.23 -13.21
N ILE A 116 2.13 7.71 -13.79
CA ILE A 116 1.90 7.72 -15.25
C ILE A 116 2.99 8.53 -15.95
N GLU A 117 3.31 9.72 -15.45
CA GLU A 117 4.41 10.55 -15.98
C GLU A 117 5.74 9.80 -16.01
N LYS A 118 6.09 9.12 -14.91
CA LYS A 118 7.29 8.30 -14.82
C LYS A 118 7.27 7.18 -15.86
N LEU A 119 6.16 6.44 -16.00
CA LEU A 119 6.01 5.36 -16.98
C LEU A 119 6.10 5.85 -18.44
N LEU A 120 5.65 7.08 -18.70
CA LEU A 120 5.71 7.70 -20.02
C LEU A 120 7.11 8.13 -20.43
N ASP A 121 8.03 8.38 -19.48
CA ASP A 121 9.44 8.67 -19.81
C ASP A 121 10.04 7.56 -20.70
N PRO A 122 10.58 7.87 -21.88
CA PRO A 122 11.15 6.88 -22.81
C PRO A 122 12.35 6.12 -22.23
N THR A 123 13.01 6.68 -21.22
CA THR A 123 14.17 6.10 -20.54
C THR A 123 13.80 5.36 -19.25
N PHE A 124 12.52 5.35 -18.86
CA PHE A 124 12.02 4.77 -17.60
C PHE A 124 12.60 3.37 -17.31
N VAL A 125 12.39 2.41 -18.21
CA VAL A 125 12.82 1.01 -18.02
C VAL A 125 14.34 0.93 -17.88
N LYS A 126 15.08 1.68 -18.70
CA LYS A 126 16.55 1.71 -18.65
C LYS A 126 17.04 2.24 -17.31
N ARG A 127 16.51 3.37 -16.85
CA ARG A 127 16.93 4.00 -15.59
C ARG A 127 16.52 3.14 -14.39
N MET A 128 15.29 2.64 -14.35
CA MET A 128 14.80 1.77 -13.27
C MET A 128 15.60 0.46 -13.14
N LYS A 129 16.07 -0.12 -14.26
CA LYS A 129 16.98 -1.28 -14.25
C LYS A 129 18.37 -0.94 -13.70
N ALA A 130 18.85 0.29 -13.90
CA ALA A 130 20.19 0.72 -13.50
C ALA A 130 20.31 1.09 -12.01
N VAL A 131 19.19 1.37 -11.35
CA VAL A 131 19.17 1.78 -9.94
C VAL A 131 19.56 0.63 -9.02
N GLN A 132 20.49 0.91 -8.11
CA GLN A 132 20.88 -0.03 -7.07
C GLN A 132 19.79 -0.11 -5.99
N ARG A 133 19.36 -1.33 -5.68
CA ARG A 133 18.37 -1.59 -4.63
C ARG A 133 19.08 -2.07 -3.38
N PRO A 134 18.76 -1.53 -2.20
CA PRO A 134 19.35 -1.99 -0.96
C PRO A 134 18.89 -3.43 -0.67
N GLY A 135 19.82 -4.24 -0.17
CA GLY A 135 19.59 -5.59 0.33
C GLY A 135 20.54 -5.85 1.50
N GLY A 136 20.22 -6.85 2.31
CA GLY A 136 21.03 -7.27 3.45
C GLY A 136 21.27 -8.78 3.46
N PHE A 137 22.11 -9.24 4.39
CA PHE A 137 22.47 -10.65 4.53
C PHE A 137 21.27 -11.60 4.61
N ASN A 138 20.20 -11.19 5.31
CA ASN A 138 18.97 -11.99 5.48
C ASN A 138 17.84 -11.60 4.52
N PHE A 139 18.00 -10.51 3.75
CA PHE A 139 16.94 -9.94 2.93
C PHE A 139 17.51 -9.55 1.58
N PRO A 140 17.35 -10.40 0.54
CA PRO A 140 17.86 -10.08 -0.78
C PRO A 140 17.27 -8.76 -1.27
N ALA A 141 18.06 -8.00 -2.03
CA ALA A 141 17.58 -6.78 -2.66
C ALA A 141 16.36 -7.10 -3.56
N ALA A 142 15.40 -6.17 -3.60
CA ALA A 142 14.31 -6.27 -4.56
C ALA A 142 14.86 -6.35 -5.99
N THR A 143 14.13 -7.00 -6.88
CA THR A 143 14.49 -7.06 -8.30
C THR A 143 13.73 -6.00 -9.09
N PHE A 144 14.28 -5.62 -10.24
CA PHE A 144 13.57 -4.75 -11.19
C PHE A 144 12.16 -5.28 -11.51
N ASP A 145 12.03 -6.59 -11.79
CA ASP A 145 10.74 -7.15 -12.21
C ASP A 145 9.70 -7.12 -11.08
N ALA A 146 10.12 -7.33 -9.84
CA ALA A 146 9.24 -7.25 -8.68
C ALA A 146 8.72 -5.83 -8.45
N ASP A 147 9.61 -4.84 -8.49
CA ASP A 147 9.28 -3.43 -8.34
C ASP A 147 8.38 -2.94 -9.47
N PHE A 148 8.74 -3.25 -10.71
CA PHE A 148 7.99 -2.80 -11.87
C PHE A 148 6.60 -3.44 -11.93
N GLY A 149 6.51 -4.74 -11.65
CA GLY A 149 5.23 -5.41 -11.49
C GLY A 149 4.37 -4.81 -10.37
N THR A 150 4.97 -4.44 -9.24
CA THR A 150 4.27 -3.79 -8.12
C THR A 150 3.75 -2.40 -8.51
N LEU A 151 4.57 -1.61 -9.20
CA LEU A 151 4.17 -0.28 -9.68
C LEU A 151 2.98 -0.37 -10.65
N LEU A 152 3.06 -1.26 -11.65
CA LEU A 152 1.96 -1.47 -12.59
C LEU A 152 0.71 -2.01 -11.88
N GLN A 153 0.88 -2.93 -10.93
CA GLN A 153 -0.24 -3.47 -10.16
C GLN A 153 -0.94 -2.38 -9.36
N THR A 154 -0.19 -1.42 -8.82
CA THR A 154 -0.74 -0.25 -8.10
C THR A 154 -1.65 0.56 -9.02
N VAL A 155 -1.18 0.89 -10.23
CA VAL A 155 -1.99 1.62 -11.23
C VAL A 155 -3.25 0.83 -11.59
N SER A 156 -3.11 -0.47 -11.85
CA SER A 156 -4.24 -1.32 -12.22
C SER A 156 -5.29 -1.41 -11.11
N THR A 157 -4.87 -1.54 -9.85
CA THR A 157 -5.79 -1.56 -8.71
C THR A 157 -6.52 -0.23 -8.57
N VAL A 158 -5.84 0.91 -8.73
CA VAL A 158 -6.51 2.22 -8.67
C VAL A 158 -7.50 2.41 -9.81
N PHE A 159 -7.17 1.97 -11.02
CA PHE A 159 -8.07 2.06 -12.17
C PHE A 159 -9.35 1.25 -11.97
N LEU A 160 -9.31 0.10 -11.27
CA LEU A 160 -10.53 -0.65 -10.91
C LEU A 160 -11.52 0.14 -10.05
N TYR A 161 -11.05 1.13 -9.30
CA TYR A 161 -11.87 1.99 -8.43
C TYR A 161 -12.11 3.39 -9.02
N THR A 162 -11.71 3.61 -10.27
CA THR A 162 -11.88 4.89 -10.96
C THR A 162 -13.04 4.77 -11.94
N ASP A 163 -14.07 5.61 -11.78
CA ASP A 163 -15.27 5.52 -12.62
C ASP A 163 -14.99 5.91 -14.08
N ASP A 164 -14.18 6.95 -14.30
CA ASP A 164 -13.65 7.31 -15.61
C ASP A 164 -12.14 7.52 -15.51
N VAL A 165 -11.38 6.52 -15.96
CA VAL A 165 -9.91 6.51 -15.96
C VAL A 165 -9.36 7.67 -16.77
N ASN A 166 -9.94 7.99 -17.92
CA ASN A 166 -9.39 8.98 -18.83
C ASN A 166 -9.75 10.40 -18.41
N ALA A 167 -10.89 10.61 -17.76
CA ALA A 167 -11.20 11.90 -17.13
C ALA A 167 -10.35 12.15 -15.88
N THR A 168 -10.11 11.11 -15.07
CA THR A 168 -9.34 11.23 -13.81
C THR A 168 -7.82 11.31 -14.06
N PHE A 169 -7.35 10.57 -15.06
CA PHE A 169 -5.93 10.47 -15.44
C PHE A 169 -5.77 10.76 -16.94
N PRO A 170 -5.72 12.04 -17.36
CA PRO A 170 -5.81 12.44 -18.76
C PRO A 170 -4.79 11.81 -19.71
N ARG A 171 -3.61 11.43 -19.18
CA ARG A 171 -2.51 10.84 -19.95
C ARG A 171 -2.47 9.31 -19.91
N ALA A 172 -3.45 8.66 -19.27
CA ALA A 172 -3.48 7.19 -19.19
C ALA A 172 -3.46 6.52 -20.57
N ARG A 173 -4.16 7.07 -21.58
CA ARG A 173 -4.17 6.54 -22.95
C ARG A 173 -2.78 6.48 -23.60
N GLU A 174 -1.89 7.39 -23.24
CA GLU A 174 -0.52 7.40 -23.76
C GLU A 174 0.30 6.19 -23.30
N LEU A 175 -0.13 5.48 -22.25
CA LEU A 175 0.53 4.26 -21.78
C LEU A 175 0.26 3.06 -22.69
N ILE A 176 -0.83 3.03 -23.45
CA ILE A 176 -1.26 1.86 -24.22
C ILE A 176 -0.13 1.29 -25.11
N PRO A 177 0.58 2.09 -25.94
CA PRO A 177 1.66 1.55 -26.77
C PRO A 177 2.77 0.89 -25.95
N LYS A 178 3.12 1.48 -24.80
CA LYS A 178 4.13 0.95 -23.88
C LYS A 178 3.66 -0.34 -23.19
N LEU A 179 2.41 -0.36 -22.73
CA LEU A 179 1.81 -1.55 -22.12
C LEU A 179 1.79 -2.72 -23.11
N ARG A 180 1.38 -2.50 -24.36
CA ARG A 180 1.42 -3.53 -25.42
C ARG A 180 2.85 -4.01 -25.73
N GLN A 181 3.83 -3.10 -25.67
CA GLN A 181 5.24 -3.46 -25.82
C GLN A 181 5.71 -4.34 -24.65
N TRP A 182 5.47 -3.92 -23.41
CA TRP A 182 5.90 -4.64 -22.21
C TRP A 182 5.16 -5.96 -22.03
N GLU A 183 3.87 -6.03 -22.36
CA GLU A 183 3.12 -7.28 -22.38
C GLU A 183 3.83 -8.34 -23.23
N ARG A 184 4.27 -7.97 -24.45
CA ARG A 184 5.01 -8.86 -25.36
C ARG A 184 6.41 -9.19 -24.86
N GLU A 185 7.16 -8.19 -24.41
CA GLU A 185 8.55 -8.34 -23.93
C GLU A 185 8.61 -9.26 -22.71
N TYR A 186 7.69 -9.08 -21.76
CA TYR A 186 7.68 -9.77 -20.48
C TYR A 186 6.81 -11.03 -20.46
N LYS A 187 6.14 -11.39 -21.57
CA LYS A 187 5.29 -12.60 -21.69
C LYS A 187 5.99 -13.90 -21.28
N ARG A 188 7.31 -13.96 -21.48
CA ARG A 188 8.16 -15.11 -21.15
C ARG A 188 9.14 -14.83 -20.00
N SER A 189 8.97 -13.70 -19.30
CA SER A 189 9.78 -13.39 -18.12
C SER A 189 9.54 -14.45 -17.02
N PRO A 190 10.56 -14.77 -16.21
CA PRO A 190 10.37 -15.58 -15.00
C PRO A 190 9.31 -15.01 -14.06
N VAL A 191 9.09 -13.69 -14.09
CA VAL A 191 8.08 -12.99 -13.31
C VAL A 191 6.97 -12.50 -14.25
N LYS A 192 5.91 -13.30 -14.39
CA LYS A 192 4.76 -13.00 -15.28
C LYS A 192 3.90 -11.81 -14.81
N SER A 193 4.19 -11.22 -13.65
CA SER A 193 3.37 -10.13 -13.09
C SER A 193 3.30 -8.94 -14.05
N ILE A 194 4.41 -8.55 -14.68
CA ILE A 194 4.44 -7.41 -15.62
C ILE A 194 3.50 -7.65 -16.80
N SER A 195 3.64 -8.78 -17.51
CA SER A 195 2.80 -9.07 -18.67
C SER A 195 1.33 -9.18 -18.29
N ASN A 196 1.04 -9.90 -17.20
CA ASN A 196 -0.33 -10.11 -16.74
C ASN A 196 -1.01 -8.79 -16.33
N VAL A 197 -0.26 -7.85 -15.74
CA VAL A 197 -0.82 -6.54 -15.38
C VAL A 197 -0.98 -5.67 -16.61
N CYS A 198 -0.05 -5.69 -17.57
CA CYS A 198 -0.19 -4.95 -18.83
C CYS A 198 -1.44 -5.39 -19.60
N GLU A 199 -1.65 -6.71 -19.71
CA GLU A 199 -2.84 -7.31 -20.33
C GLU A 199 -4.15 -6.81 -19.69
N ARG A 200 -4.17 -6.58 -18.36
CA ARG A 200 -5.34 -6.00 -17.66
C ARG A 200 -5.45 -4.49 -17.78
N LEU A 201 -4.33 -3.76 -17.80
CA LEU A 201 -4.32 -2.29 -17.85
C LEU A 201 -4.80 -1.75 -19.20
N ILE A 202 -4.50 -2.43 -20.30
CA ILE A 202 -4.91 -2.00 -21.64
C ILE A 202 -6.44 -1.82 -21.74
N PRO A 203 -7.27 -2.85 -21.47
CA PRO A 203 -8.71 -2.69 -21.53
C PRO A 203 -9.25 -1.72 -20.46
N GLN A 204 -8.61 -1.62 -19.28
CA GLN A 204 -8.98 -0.61 -18.25
C GLN A 204 -8.89 0.84 -18.76
N ILE A 205 -8.05 1.10 -19.75
CA ILE A 205 -7.84 2.43 -20.33
C ILE A 205 -8.64 2.61 -21.63
N GLU A 206 -8.66 1.58 -22.48
CA GLU A 206 -9.30 1.62 -23.81
C GLU A 206 -10.83 1.52 -23.74
N ASP A 207 -11.34 0.60 -22.93
CA ASP A 207 -12.76 0.21 -22.92
C ASP A 207 -13.31 0.17 -21.48
N ALA A 208 -13.65 1.35 -20.97
CA ALA A 208 -14.19 1.50 -19.63
C ALA A 208 -15.56 0.81 -19.45
N GLU A 209 -16.33 0.63 -20.52
CA GLU A 209 -17.64 -0.04 -20.48
C GLU A 209 -17.49 -1.56 -20.36
N GLU A 210 -16.64 -2.20 -21.18
CA GLU A 210 -16.39 -3.65 -21.07
C GLU A 210 -15.72 -3.99 -19.73
N MET A 211 -14.82 -3.13 -19.28
CA MET A 211 -14.18 -3.29 -17.96
C MET A 211 -15.12 -2.98 -16.79
N PHE A 212 -16.26 -2.32 -17.01
CA PHE A 212 -17.19 -1.96 -15.93
C PHE A 212 -17.75 -3.21 -15.23
N GLU A 213 -18.12 -4.24 -15.98
CA GLU A 213 -18.66 -5.48 -15.40
C GLU A 213 -17.58 -6.23 -14.60
N LEU A 214 -16.39 -6.40 -15.19
CA LEU A 214 -15.27 -7.05 -14.52
C LEU A 214 -14.82 -6.25 -13.29
N ALA A 215 -14.72 -4.92 -13.39
CA ALA A 215 -14.40 -4.05 -12.27
C ALA A 215 -15.47 -4.12 -11.17
N THR A 216 -16.75 -4.20 -11.53
CA THR A 216 -17.85 -4.37 -10.57
C THR A 216 -17.75 -5.70 -9.84
N MET A 217 -17.48 -6.80 -10.56
CA MET A 217 -17.23 -8.11 -9.95
C MET A 217 -16.03 -8.08 -9.01
N MET A 218 -14.90 -7.52 -9.45
CA MET A 218 -13.68 -7.43 -8.65
C MET A 218 -13.88 -6.55 -7.40
N ARG A 219 -14.53 -5.38 -7.53
CA ARG A 219 -14.90 -4.52 -6.39
C ARG A 219 -15.83 -5.25 -5.41
N GLY A 220 -16.78 -6.04 -5.91
CA GLY A 220 -17.64 -6.89 -5.10
C GLY A 220 -16.86 -7.95 -4.31
N ALA A 221 -15.96 -8.68 -4.97
CA ALA A 221 -15.09 -9.65 -4.33
C ALA A 221 -14.20 -9.02 -3.24
N MET A 222 -13.64 -7.84 -3.53
CA MET A 222 -12.84 -7.08 -2.56
C MET A 222 -13.67 -6.50 -1.42
N SER A 223 -14.97 -6.24 -1.62
CA SER A 223 -15.86 -5.76 -0.55
C SER A 223 -16.04 -6.77 0.58
N GLY A 224 -15.88 -8.07 0.28
CA GLY A 224 -15.81 -9.13 1.30
C GLY A 224 -14.59 -9.05 2.23
N SER A 225 -13.57 -8.25 1.89
CA SER A 225 -12.41 -8.00 2.76
C SER A 225 -12.70 -7.03 3.91
N LEU A 226 -13.80 -6.28 3.83
CA LEU A 226 -14.22 -5.36 4.88
C LEU A 226 -14.72 -6.17 6.07
N VAL A 227 -14.11 -5.99 7.24
CA VAL A 227 -14.39 -6.80 8.45
C VAL A 227 -14.62 -5.90 9.67
N CYS A 228 -15.41 -6.39 10.62
CA CYS A 228 -15.58 -5.75 11.93
C CYS A 228 -14.26 -5.74 12.72
N GLY A 229 -13.88 -4.62 13.35
CA GLY A 229 -12.61 -4.48 14.09
C GLY A 229 -12.45 -5.35 15.33
N VAL A 230 -13.52 -5.99 15.78
CA VAL A 230 -13.45 -7.05 16.80
C VAL A 230 -13.10 -8.36 16.09
N ALA A 231 -11.87 -8.85 16.25
CA ALA A 231 -11.35 -10.03 15.54
C ALA A 231 -12.17 -11.32 15.71
N SER A 232 -12.88 -11.49 16.83
CA SER A 232 -13.77 -12.64 17.06
C SER A 232 -15.14 -12.49 16.38
N CYS A 233 -15.43 -11.33 15.79
CA CYS A 233 -16.65 -11.08 15.04
C CYS A 233 -16.47 -11.57 13.59
N GLY A 234 -17.34 -12.48 13.15
CA GLY A 234 -17.34 -13.01 11.79
C GLY A 234 -18.06 -12.15 10.75
N ILE A 235 -18.53 -10.94 11.13
CA ILE A 235 -19.27 -10.06 10.20
C ILE A 235 -18.27 -9.38 9.26
N SER A 236 -18.51 -9.56 7.96
CA SER A 236 -17.79 -8.93 6.86
C SER A 236 -18.76 -8.32 5.86
N GLY A 237 -18.21 -7.57 4.89
CA GLY A 237 -18.98 -6.87 3.86
C GLY A 237 -19.47 -5.49 4.30
N PRO A 238 -19.67 -4.55 3.37
CA PRO A 238 -20.03 -3.17 3.69
C PRO A 238 -21.47 -3.02 4.22
N GLU A 239 -22.38 -3.96 3.92
CA GLU A 239 -23.82 -3.79 4.16
C GLU A 239 -24.17 -3.75 5.65
N ASN A 240 -23.44 -4.52 6.46
CA ASN A 240 -23.67 -4.68 7.89
C ASN A 240 -22.63 -3.96 8.75
N LEU A 241 -21.83 -3.09 8.15
CA LEU A 241 -20.67 -2.48 8.78
C LEU A 241 -20.71 -0.95 8.69
N THR A 242 -20.71 -0.31 9.85
CA THR A 242 -20.51 1.14 9.98
C THR A 242 -19.03 1.48 10.05
N THR A 243 -18.62 2.58 9.43
CA THR A 243 -17.22 3.01 9.40
C THR A 243 -16.91 3.96 10.55
N CYS A 244 -15.72 3.83 11.13
CA CYS A 244 -15.18 4.78 12.10
C CYS A 244 -15.14 6.19 11.49
N SER A 245 -15.74 7.16 12.17
CA SER A 245 -15.82 8.55 11.70
C SER A 245 -14.50 9.32 11.75
N GLY A 246 -13.47 8.78 12.42
CA GLY A 246 -12.15 9.40 12.52
C GLY A 246 -11.25 9.04 11.34
N CYS A 247 -10.96 7.75 11.16
CA CYS A 247 -10.06 7.28 10.11
C CYS A 247 -10.78 6.93 8.80
N HIS A 248 -12.10 6.70 8.82
CA HIS A 248 -12.87 6.19 7.68
C HIS A 248 -12.38 4.85 7.10
N ILE A 249 -11.69 4.04 7.92
CA ILE A 249 -11.13 2.74 7.53
C ILE A 249 -11.66 1.62 8.42
N GLN A 250 -11.45 1.71 9.74
CA GLN A 250 -11.92 0.66 10.64
C GLN A 250 -13.45 0.59 10.63
N ARG A 251 -13.99 -0.61 10.46
CA ARG A 251 -15.43 -0.86 10.42
C ARG A 251 -15.93 -1.66 11.62
N TYR A 252 -17.21 -1.51 11.95
CA TYR A 252 -17.87 -2.18 13.07
C TYR A 252 -19.32 -2.53 12.73
N CYS A 253 -19.76 -3.72 13.13
CA CYS A 253 -21.15 -4.16 12.93
C CYS A 253 -22.15 -3.47 13.87
N GLY A 254 -21.67 -2.67 14.81
CA GLY A 254 -22.50 -1.91 15.75
C GLY A 254 -21.68 -1.10 16.74
N ARG A 255 -22.36 -0.22 17.48
CA ARG A 255 -21.75 0.69 18.46
C ARG A 255 -21.04 -0.05 19.59
N ASP A 256 -21.51 -1.23 19.97
CA ASP A 256 -20.90 -2.00 21.07
C ASP A 256 -19.51 -2.53 20.69
N HIS A 257 -19.34 -3.04 19.47
CA HIS A 257 -18.04 -3.47 18.96
C HIS A 257 -17.08 -2.29 18.80
N GLN A 258 -17.58 -1.14 18.34
CA GLN A 258 -16.78 0.08 18.29
C GLN A 258 -16.29 0.50 19.69
N ARG A 259 -17.17 0.52 20.69
CA ARG A 259 -16.81 0.86 22.09
C ARG A 259 -15.82 -0.13 22.68
N ALA A 260 -16.03 -1.43 22.46
CA ALA A 260 -15.14 -2.49 22.94
C ALA A 260 -13.72 -2.38 22.34
N ASP A 261 -13.65 -1.95 21.07
CA ASP A 261 -12.40 -1.78 20.35
C ASP A 261 -11.70 -0.43 20.64
N TRP A 262 -12.47 0.59 21.02
CA TRP A 262 -12.00 1.97 21.19
C TRP A 262 -10.79 2.12 22.10
N LYS A 263 -10.68 1.31 23.16
CA LYS A 263 -9.52 1.31 24.07
C LYS A 263 -8.18 1.08 23.36
N TYR A 264 -8.19 0.35 22.24
CA TYR A 264 -7.03 0.11 21.38
C TYR A 264 -7.05 1.05 20.17
N HIS A 265 -8.17 1.10 19.43
CA HIS A 265 -8.26 1.84 18.17
C HIS A 265 -7.92 3.33 18.32
N LYS A 266 -8.29 3.98 19.44
CA LYS A 266 -7.97 5.40 19.68
C LYS A 266 -6.48 5.74 19.63
N ARG A 267 -5.61 4.74 19.87
CA ARG A 267 -4.15 4.89 19.86
C ARG A 267 -3.57 4.90 18.44
N ILE A 268 -4.32 4.39 17.47
CA ILE A 268 -3.86 4.28 16.07
C ILE A 268 -4.72 5.11 15.11
N CYS A 269 -5.97 5.43 15.46
CA CYS A 269 -6.91 6.12 14.58
C CYS A 269 -6.35 7.46 14.07
N ASN A 270 -6.01 7.48 12.78
CA ASN A 270 -5.45 8.60 12.03
C ASN A 270 -4.23 9.25 12.72
N LYS A 271 -3.33 8.44 13.27
CA LYS A 271 -2.16 8.92 14.02
C LYS A 271 -0.89 9.09 13.20
N GLY A 272 -0.77 8.42 12.05
CA GLY A 272 0.47 8.38 11.29
C GLY A 272 1.61 7.71 12.06
N LEU A 273 2.85 8.10 11.73
CA LEU A 273 4.04 7.69 12.46
C LEU A 273 4.20 8.58 13.70
N VAL A 274 4.10 7.97 14.87
CA VAL A 274 4.36 8.61 16.16
C VAL A 274 5.71 8.09 16.63
N GLU A 275 6.68 8.99 16.82
CA GLU A 275 7.97 8.62 17.39
C GLU A 275 7.75 8.21 18.85
N GLU A 276 8.33 7.07 19.26
CA GLU A 276 8.27 6.67 20.66
C GLU A 276 9.02 7.72 21.49
N GLU A 277 8.33 8.40 22.41
CA GLU A 277 8.96 9.27 23.39
C GLU A 277 10.02 8.44 24.12
N THR A 278 11.29 8.80 23.93
CA THR A 278 12.40 8.18 24.63
C THR A 278 12.14 8.42 26.10
N THR A 279 11.72 7.39 26.81
CA THR A 279 11.56 7.47 28.26
C THR A 279 12.98 7.58 28.81
N THR A 280 13.47 8.79 28.98
CA THR A 280 14.69 9.07 29.72
C THR A 280 14.42 8.64 31.15
N ALA A 281 14.73 7.37 31.45
CA ALA A 281 14.91 6.93 32.81
C ALA A 281 16.03 7.79 33.40
N GLU A 282 15.65 8.74 34.25
CA GLU A 282 16.60 9.44 35.11
C GLU A 282 17.39 8.38 35.91
N PRO A 283 18.73 8.44 35.94
CA PRO A 283 19.48 7.61 36.85
C PRO A 283 19.13 8.07 38.27
N GLY A 284 18.50 7.17 39.03
CA GLY A 284 18.19 7.39 40.43
C GLY A 284 19.44 7.84 41.17
N ALA A 285 19.35 9.01 41.80
CA ALA A 285 20.32 9.49 42.75
C ALA A 285 20.45 8.45 43.87
N GLU A 286 21.62 7.82 43.97
CA GLU A 286 22.05 7.11 45.16
C GLU A 286 22.07 8.11 46.32
N GLY A 287 21.11 7.95 47.23
CA GLY A 287 21.05 8.66 48.50
C GLY A 287 22.07 8.09 49.47
N SER A 288 22.78 9.03 50.11
CA SER A 288 23.83 8.92 51.12
C SER A 288 23.53 8.04 52.34
#